data_AF-A0A431I942-F1
#
_entry.id   AF-A0A431I942-F1
#
_cell.length_a   1.000
_cell.length_b   1.000
_cell.length_c   1.000
_cell.angle_alpha   90.00
_cell.angle_beta   90.00
_cell.angle_gamma   90.00
#
_symmetry.space_group_name_H-M   'P 1'
#
loop_
_entity.id
_entity.type
_entity.pdbx_description
1 polymer ?
#
loop_
_entity_poly.entity_id
_entity_poly.type
_entity_poly.pdbx_seq_one_letter_code
_entity_poly.pdbx_strand_id
1 'polypeptide(L)' 'MSTHTQHIRPNRLTDKELEQHIRRTLLQLESILMEMNHSWNKPKSHAIMATLREQLIETSESLNAATDVWEYRQITMR' A
#
# COMPACT_ATOMS: atom_id res chain seq x y z
N MET A 1 2.34 0.44 -20.37
CA MET A 1 2.67 1.73 -19.70
C MET A 1 2.90 1.41 -18.24
N SER A 2 4.16 1.34 -17.80
CA SER A 2 4.48 1.06 -16.40
C SER A 2 4.28 2.34 -15.60
N THR A 3 3.26 2.39 -14.75
CA THR A 3 3.14 3.44 -13.74
C THR A 3 4.29 3.24 -12.77
N HIS A 4 5.32 4.07 -12.90
CA HIS A 4 6.39 4.19 -11.92
C HIS A 4 5.75 4.73 -10.64
N THR A 5 5.28 3.86 -9.76
CA THR A 5 4.95 4.22 -8.39
C THR A 5 6.24 4.74 -7.79
N GLN A 6 6.37 6.05 -7.64
CA GLN A 6 7.51 6.62 -6.94
C GLN A 6 7.54 6.00 -5.55
N HIS A 7 8.52 5.14 -5.29
CA HIS A 7 8.74 4.57 -3.96
C HIS A 7 9.17 5.72 -3.03
N ILE A 8 8.18 6.34 -2.39
CA ILE A 8 8.39 7.32 -1.33
C ILE A 8 9.10 6.56 -0.21
N ARG A 9 10.34 6.97 0.10
CA ARG A 9 11.11 6.36 1.19
C ARG A 9 10.53 6.84 2.52
N PRO A 10 9.91 5.98 3.35
CA PRO A 10 9.17 6.45 4.53
C PRO A 10 10.05 7.15 5.56
N ASN A 11 11.33 6.80 5.62
CA ASN A 11 12.33 7.43 6.50
C ASN A 11 12.58 8.93 6.21
N ARG A 12 12.24 9.42 5.01
CA ARG A 12 12.39 10.83 4.63
C ARG A 12 11.16 11.68 4.95
N LEU A 13 10.06 11.06 5.34
CA LEU A 13 8.81 11.76 5.65
C LEU A 13 8.86 12.34 7.06
N THR A 14 8.28 13.52 7.26
CA THR A 14 7.92 14.01 8.60
C THR A 14 6.85 13.11 9.22
N ASP A 15 6.63 13.19 10.53
CA ASP A 15 5.62 12.33 11.19
C ASP A 15 4.22 12.56 10.63
N LYS A 16 3.85 13.80 10.34
CA LYS A 16 2.56 14.14 9.72
C LYS A 16 2.43 13.54 8.31
N GLU A 17 3.48 13.64 7.50
CA GLU A 17 3.48 13.06 6.14
C GLU A 17 3.47 11.53 6.18
N LEU A 18 4.18 10.93 7.15
CA LEU A 18 4.22 9.50 7.36
C LEU A 18 2.86 8.96 7.79
N GLU A 19 2.17 9.64 8.73
CA GLU A 19 0.80 9.29 9.13
C GLU A 19 -0.17 9.37 7.94
N GLN A 20 -0.09 10.45 7.15
CA GLN A 20 -0.90 10.61 5.94
C GLN A 20 -0.57 9.55 4.87
N HIS A 21 0.71 9.16 4.75
CA HIS A 21 1.13 8.09 3.86
C HIS A 21 0.51 6.76 4.28
N ILE A 22 0.65 6.37 5.56
CA ILE A 22 0.04 5.15 6.13
C ILE A 22 -1.47 5.12 5.88
N ARG A 23 -2.18 6.23 6.18
CA ARG A 23 -3.63 6.33 5.95
C ARG A 23 -4.01 6.14 4.47
N ARG A 24 -3.27 6.76 3.55
CA ARG A 24 -3.50 6.60 2.10
C ARG A 24 -3.25 5.16 1.64
N THR A 25 -2.16 4.54 2.11
CA THR A 25 -1.82 3.17 1.77
C THR A 25 -2.87 2.17 2.30
N LEU A 26 -3.43 2.40 3.49
CA LEU A 26 -4.54 1.60 4.02
C LEU A 26 -5.81 1.71 3.15
N LEU A 27 -6.19 2.91 2.73
CA LEU A 27 -7.34 3.12 1.83
C LEU A 27 -7.12 2.47 0.46
N GLN A 28 -5.87 2.49 -0.05
CA GLN A 28 -5.51 1.80 -1.29
C GLN A 28 -5.67 0.28 -1.15
N LEU A 29 -5.20 -0.32 -0.05
CA LEU A 29 -5.40 -1.75 0.22
C LEU A 29 -6.89 -2.12 0.26
N GLU A 30 -7.70 -1.33 0.96
CA GLU A 30 -9.15 -1.56 1.02
C GLU A 30 -9.78 -1.52 -0.37
N SER A 31 -9.43 -0.52 -1.19
CA SER A 31 -9.90 -0.42 -2.57
C SER A 31 -9.49 -1.63 -3.41
N ILE A 32 -8.24 -2.09 -3.31
CA ILE A 32 -7.75 -3.27 -4.05
C ILE A 32 -8.53 -4.51 -3.63
N LEU A 33 -8.74 -4.72 -2.33
CA LEU A 33 -9.48 -5.88 -1.81
C LEU A 33 -10.95 -5.87 -2.26
N MET A 34 -11.59 -4.70 -2.29
CA MET A 34 -12.94 -4.55 -2.83
C MET A 34 -13.00 -4.93 -4.32
N GLU A 35 -12.03 -4.48 -5.11
CA GLU A 35 -11.98 -4.75 -6.55
C GLU A 35 -11.67 -6.23 -6.84
N MET A 36 -10.80 -6.86 -6.04
CA MET A 36 -10.54 -8.30 -6.11
C MET A 36 -11.80 -9.11 -5.81
N ASN A 37 -12.53 -8.74 -4.75
CA ASN A 37 -13.78 -9.41 -4.39
C ASN A 37 -14.84 -9.26 -5.51
N HIS A 38 -14.94 -8.06 -6.10
CA HIS A 38 -15.84 -7.81 -7.23
C HIS A 38 -15.47 -8.61 -8.49
N SER A 39 -14.18 -8.86 -8.69
CA SER A 39 -13.63 -9.52 -9.88
C SER A 39 -13.56 -11.04 -9.75
N TRP A 40 -13.60 -11.59 -8.54
CA TRP A 40 -13.40 -13.02 -8.25
C TRP A 40 -14.32 -13.96 -9.05
N ASN A 41 -15.59 -13.59 -9.23
CA ASN A 41 -16.58 -14.44 -9.91
C ASN A 41 -16.75 -14.13 -11.41
N LYS A 42 -15.89 -13.29 -11.99
CA LYS A 42 -16.04 -12.87 -13.38
C LYS A 42 -15.11 -13.67 -14.30
N PRO A 43 -15.63 -14.47 -15.25
CA PRO A 43 -14.83 -15.38 -16.07
C PRO A 43 -13.79 -14.68 -17.00
N LYS A 44 -13.87 -13.35 -17.16
CA LYS A 44 -12.93 -12.56 -17.97
C LYS A 44 -11.94 -11.73 -17.14
N SER A 45 -11.93 -11.89 -15.82
CA SER A 45 -11.14 -11.04 -14.92
C SER A 45 -9.76 -11.61 -14.58
N HIS A 46 -9.30 -12.70 -15.20
CA HIS A 46 -7.99 -13.29 -14.90
C HIS A 46 -6.82 -12.30 -15.03
N ALA A 47 -6.82 -11.46 -16.08
CA ALA A 47 -5.80 -10.43 -16.27
C ALA A 47 -5.88 -9.34 -15.19
N ILE A 48 -7.09 -8.90 -14.83
CA ILE A 48 -7.34 -7.91 -13.78
C ILE A 48 -6.90 -8.45 -12.42
N MET A 49 -7.19 -9.72 -12.12
CA MET A 49 -6.78 -10.38 -10.88
C MET A 49 -5.26 -10.50 -10.73
N ALA A 50 -4.52 -10.67 -11.83
CA ALA A 50 -3.06 -10.67 -11.79
C ALA A 50 -2.53 -9.28 -11.39
N THR A 51 -3.01 -8.23 -12.05
CA THR A 51 -2.65 -6.84 -11.72
C THR A 51 -3.02 -6.46 -10.29
N LEU A 52 -4.23 -6.81 -9.84
CA LEU A 52 -4.66 -6.52 -8.47
C LEU A 52 -3.82 -7.24 -7.42
N ARG A 53 -3.32 -8.45 -7.71
CA ARG A 53 -2.39 -9.18 -6.81
C ARG A 53 -1.04 -8.49 -6.72
N GLU A 54 -0.49 -8.04 -7.84
CA GLU A 54 0.76 -7.27 -7.86
C GLU A 54 0.60 -5.96 -7.07
N GLN A 55 -0.48 -5.22 -7.32
CA GLN A 55 -0.80 -4.00 -6.57
C GLN A 55 -0.98 -4.27 -5.07
N LEU A 56 -1.62 -5.38 -4.70
CA LEU A 56 -1.78 -5.77 -3.30
C LEU A 56 -0.41 -5.97 -2.63
N ILE A 57 0.48 -6.73 -3.26
CA ILE A 57 1.84 -7.00 -2.76
C ILE A 57 2.60 -5.69 -2.57
N GLU A 58 2.69 -4.87 -3.62
CA GLU A 58 3.41 -3.58 -3.58
C GLU A 58 2.87 -2.65 -2.49
N THR A 59 1.54 -2.56 -2.38
CA THR A 59 0.89 -1.69 -1.40
C THR A 59 1.09 -2.20 0.03
N SER A 60 1.05 -3.53 0.24
CA SER A 60 1.35 -4.15 1.53
C SER A 60 2.81 -3.94 1.95
N GLU A 61 3.76 -4.09 1.04
CA GLU A 61 5.18 -3.81 1.31
C GLU A 61 5.42 -2.33 1.65
N SER A 62 4.77 -1.41 0.92
CA SER A 62 4.80 0.02 1.23
C SER A 62 4.23 0.33 2.61
N LEU A 63 3.13 -0.34 3.02
CA LEU A 63 2.55 -0.17 4.34
C LEU A 63 3.51 -0.65 5.43
N ASN A 64 4.05 -1.87 5.29
CA ASN A 64 5.01 -2.44 6.25
C ASN A 64 6.21 -1.52 6.44
N ALA A 65 6.81 -1.04 5.35
CA ALA A 65 7.96 -0.13 5.43
C ALA A 65 7.61 1.20 6.13
N ALA A 66 6.39 1.69 5.98
CA ALA A 66 5.94 2.92 6.63
C ALA A 66 5.65 2.70 8.13
N THR A 67 5.02 1.58 8.48
CA THR A 67 4.73 1.23 9.88
C THR A 67 6.00 0.92 10.66
N ASP A 68 6.99 0.25 10.06
CA ASP A 68 8.28 -0.02 10.69
C ASP A 68 9.00 1.28 11.10
N VAL A 69 8.99 2.27 10.22
CA VAL A 69 9.56 3.61 10.51
C VAL A 69 8.77 4.31 11.60
N TRP A 70 7.44 4.23 11.56
CA TRP A 70 6.58 4.83 12.58
C TRP A 70 6.87 4.24 13.96
N GLU A 71 6.85 2.91 14.08
CA GLU A 71 7.11 2.18 15.33
C GLU A 71 8.50 2.49 15.88
N TYR A 72 9.52 2.45 15.02
CA TYR A 72 10.89 2.82 15.40
C TYR A 72 10.96 4.22 16.00
N ARG A 73 10.32 5.21 15.36
CA ARG A 73 10.28 6.59 15.86
C ARG A 73 9.60 6.70 17.22
N GLN A 74 8.48 6.00 17.41
CA GLN A 74 7.77 5.99 18.70
C GLN A 74 8.60 5.36 19.83
N ILE A 75 9.45 4.38 19.52
CA ILE A 75 10.38 3.78 20.50
C ILE A 75 11.51 4.76 20.83
N THR A 76 12.12 5.41 19.83
CA THR A 76 13.25 6.33 20.06
C THR A 76 12.89 7.65 20.72
N MET A 77 11.62 8.07 20.68
CA MET A 77 11.13 9.29 21.33
C MET A 77 10.64 9.06 22.77
N ARG A 78 10.61 7.81 23.24
CA ARG A 78 10.31 7.43 24.63
C ARG A 78 11.58 7.36 25.47
#